data_AF-A0A6J4UUV7-F1
#
_entry.id   AF-A0A6J4UUV7-F1
#
_cell.length_a   1.000
_cell.length_b   1.000
_cell.length_c   1.000
_cell.angle_alpha   90.00
_cell.angle_beta   90.00
_cell.angle_gamma   90.00
#
_symmetry.space_group_name_H-M   'P 1'
#
loop_
_entity.id
_entity.type
_entity.pdbx_description
1 polymer ?
#
loop_
_entity_poly.entity_id
_entity_poly.type
_entity_poly.pdbx_seq_one_letter_code
_entity_poly.pdbx_strand_id
1 'polypeptide(L)' 'MGPGGAGVAGSDDGTETPGGPISGEITAIRNQARDPERVSIFLDGEFAFGLGRQIALDEALRIGDELSPE' A
#
# COMPACT_ATOMS: atom_id res chain seq x y z
N MET A 1 -49.90 22.81 0.65
CA MET A 1 -48.65 23.24 1.31
C MET A 1 -47.89 21.95 1.61
N GLY A 2 -47.02 21.42 0.76
CA GLY A 2 -45.93 22.05 0.04
C GLY A 2 -44.65 21.32 0.51
N PRO A 3 -43.94 20.56 -0.35
CA PRO A 3 -42.91 19.62 0.05
C PRO A 3 -41.55 20.29 0.20
N GLY A 4 -40.70 19.76 1.07
CA GLY A 4 -39.25 20.01 1.09
C GLY A 4 -38.60 18.77 1.72
N GLY A 5 -37.74 18.00 1.07
CA GLY A 5 -36.76 18.40 0.07
C GLY A 5 -35.40 18.58 0.75
N ALA A 6 -34.78 17.46 1.10
CA ALA A 6 -33.34 17.28 1.28
C ALA A 6 -33.13 15.75 1.27
N GLY A 7 -32.74 15.09 0.18
CA GLY A 7 -31.74 15.53 -0.78
C GLY A 7 -30.38 15.40 -0.12
N VAL A 8 -29.64 14.38 -0.58
CA VAL A 8 -28.19 14.17 -0.43
C VAL A 8 -27.66 13.91 0.99
N ALA A 9 -27.74 12.66 1.43
CA ALA A 9 -26.54 12.06 2.02
C ALA A 9 -25.89 11.27 0.89
N GLY A 10 -25.02 11.94 0.13
CA GLY A 10 -23.92 11.21 -0.48
C GLY A 10 -23.23 10.51 0.68
N SER A 11 -23.36 9.20 0.73
CA SER A 11 -22.43 8.39 1.49
C SER A 11 -21.13 8.47 0.71
N ASP A 12 -20.45 9.61 0.84
CA ASP A 12 -19.02 9.70 0.62
C ASP A 12 -18.47 8.76 1.68
N ASP A 13 -18.29 7.50 1.28
CA ASP A 13 -17.77 6.42 2.09
C ASP A 13 -16.34 6.81 2.46
N GLY A 14 -16.24 7.60 3.53
CA GLY A 14 -15.01 7.96 4.20
C GLY A 14 -14.43 6.74 4.91
N THR A 15 -14.28 5.62 4.20
CA THR A 15 -13.34 4.56 4.57
C THR A 15 -11.95 5.02 4.16
N GLU A 16 -11.51 6.15 4.74
CA GLU A 16 -10.09 6.34 5.00
C GLU A 16 -9.69 5.27 6.01
N THR A 17 -9.51 4.04 5.50
CA THR A 17 -8.72 3.03 6.19
C THR A 17 -7.32 3.64 6.24
N PRO A 18 -6.74 3.95 7.42
CA PRO A 18 -5.33 4.28 7.47
C PRO A 18 -4.56 3.03 7.01
N GLY A 19 -4.17 3.03 5.73
CA GLY A 19 -3.74 1.84 5.00
C GLY A 19 -4.60 1.55 3.77
N GLY A 20 -4.83 2.56 2.91
CA GLY A 20 -5.32 2.30 1.55
C GLY A 20 -4.39 1.36 0.78
N PRO A 21 -4.81 0.89 -0.40
CA PRO A 21 -3.93 0.11 -1.27
C PRO A 21 -2.57 0.78 -1.41
N ILE A 22 -1.52 0.12 -0.92
CA ILE A 22 -0.15 0.62 -0.95
C ILE A 22 0.37 0.53 -2.39
N SER A 23 0.15 1.61 -3.15
CA SER A 23 0.78 1.84 -4.44
C SER A 23 1.95 2.81 -4.29
N GLY A 24 3.00 2.62 -5.09
CA GLY A 24 4.16 3.52 -5.08
C GLY A 24 5.39 2.91 -5.73
N GLU A 25 6.47 3.69 -5.84
CA GLU A 25 7.75 3.22 -6.38
C GLU A 25 8.60 2.58 -5.29
N ILE A 26 9.14 1.38 -5.54
CA ILE A 26 10.10 0.74 -4.65
C ILE A 26 11.37 1.60 -4.59
N THR A 27 11.59 2.26 -3.47
CA THR A 27 12.77 3.09 -3.22
C THR A 27 13.86 2.34 -2.44
N ALA A 28 13.49 1.31 -1.68
CA ALA A 28 14.45 0.45 -1.00
C ALA A 28 13.91 -0.94 -0.70
N ILE A 29 14.83 -1.91 -0.71
CA ILE A 29 14.61 -3.29 -0.24
C ILE A 29 15.70 -3.59 0.79
N ARG A 30 15.33 -3.92 2.03
CA ARG A 30 16.29 -4.14 3.13
C ARG A 30 16.04 -5.44 3.87
N ASN A 31 17.08 -6.22 4.15
CA ASN A 31 16.96 -7.38 5.04
C ASN A 31 16.55 -6.94 6.45
N GLN A 32 15.68 -7.72 7.09
CA GLN A 32 15.29 -7.48 8.47
C GLN A 32 16.36 -8.02 9.43
N ALA A 33 16.71 -7.24 10.45
CA ALA A 33 17.76 -7.60 11.41
C ALA A 33 17.43 -8.87 12.20
N ARG A 34 16.14 -9.13 12.46
CA ARG A 34 15.68 -10.29 13.23
C ARG A 34 15.48 -11.53 12.38
N ASP A 35 15.17 -11.37 11.10
CA ASP A 35 14.83 -12.47 10.21
C ASP A 35 15.45 -12.21 8.82
N PRO A 36 16.60 -12.82 8.51
CA PRO A 36 17.33 -12.55 7.26
C PRO A 36 16.58 -13.07 6.02
N GLU A 37 15.61 -13.98 6.22
CA GLU A 37 14.73 -14.52 5.18
C GLU A 37 13.55 -13.59 4.90
N ARG A 38 13.44 -12.45 5.60
CA ARG A 38 12.47 -11.39 5.31
C ARG A 38 13.15 -10.10 4.87
N VAL A 39 12.52 -9.43 3.92
CA VAL A 39 12.91 -8.11 3.44
C VAL A 39 11.78 -7.11 3.69
N SER A 40 12.15 -5.90 4.06
CA SER A 40 11.26 -4.73 4.13
C SER A 40 11.31 -3.99 2.80
N ILE A 41 10.15 -3.71 2.24
CA ILE A 41 9.93 -2.90 1.04
C ILE A 41 9.54 -1.50 1.46
N PHE A 42 10.19 -0.52 0.84
CA PHE A 42 9.93 0.90 1.03
C PHE A 42 9.37 1.48 -0.25
N LEU A 43 8.20 2.10 -0.18
CA LEU A 43 7.55 2.80 -1.27
C LEU A 43 7.69 4.31 -1.05
N ASP A 44 8.18 5.04 -2.05
CA ASP A 44 8.33 6.51 -2.00
C ASP A 44 9.11 7.02 -0.77
N GLY A 45 10.05 6.21 -0.27
CA GLY A 45 10.87 6.50 0.91
C GLY A 45 10.25 6.09 2.25
N GLU A 46 9.00 5.63 2.28
CA GLU A 46 8.31 5.16 3.47
C GLU A 46 8.22 3.63 3.52
N PHE A 47 8.28 3.06 4.72
CA PHE A 47 8.09 1.62 4.88
C PHE A 47 6.66 1.24 4.50
N ALA A 48 6.51 0.34 3.53
CA ALA A 48 5.19 -0.14 3.11
C ALA A 48 4.86 -1.47 3.77
N PHE A 49 5.67 -2.50 3.53
CA PHE A 49 5.42 -3.85 4.07
C PHE A 49 6.71 -4.69 4.08
N GLY A 50 6.65 -5.84 4.74
CA GLY A 50 7.73 -6.84 4.69
C GLY A 50 7.22 -8.15 4.10
N LEU A 51 8.02 -8.77 3.24
CA LEU A 51 7.73 -10.07 2.64
C LEU A 51 8.92 -11.03 2.74
N GLY A 52 8.68 -12.29 2.42
CA GLY A 52 9.74 -13.29 2.32
C GLY A 52 10.72 -12.91 1.21
N ARG A 53 12.02 -13.03 1.50
CA ARG A 53 13.11 -12.77 0.55
C ARG A 53 12.96 -13.59 -0.72
N GLN A 54 12.49 -14.83 -0.60
CA GLN A 54 12.25 -15.70 -1.75
C GLN A 54 11.12 -15.19 -2.65
N ILE A 55 10.05 -14.65 -2.07
CA ILE A 55 8.95 -14.05 -2.84
C ILE A 55 9.44 -12.81 -3.59
N ALA A 56 10.24 -11.95 -2.93
CA ALA A 56 10.83 -10.79 -3.58
C ALA A 56 11.74 -11.17 -4.78
N LEU A 57 12.40 -12.33 -4.72
CA LEU A 57 13.22 -12.84 -5.82
C LEU A 57 12.37 -13.46 -6.93
N ASP A 58 11.33 -14.21 -6.58
CA ASP A 58 10.42 -14.87 -7.53
C ASP A 58 9.66 -13.85 -8.38
N GLU A 59 9.14 -12.80 -7.73
CA GLU A 59 8.48 -11.65 -8.36
C GLU A 59 9.48 -10.65 -8.97
N ALA A 60 10.79 -10.93 -8.86
CA ALA A 60 11.87 -10.11 -9.40
C ALA A 60 11.85 -8.63 -8.97
N LEU A 61 11.36 -8.32 -7.76
CA LEU A 61 11.22 -6.96 -7.23
C LEU A 61 12.55 -6.20 -7.19
N ARG A 62 12.54 -4.97 -7.69
CA ARG A 62 13.71 -4.10 -7.77
C ARG A 62 13.37 -2.67 -7.35
N ILE A 63 14.42 -1.95 -6.96
CA ILE A 63 14.32 -0.50 -6.76
C ILE A 63 13.98 0.15 -8.11
N GLY A 64 12.98 1.01 -8.13
CA GLY A 64 12.42 1.65 -9.32
C GLY A 64 11.17 0.97 -9.89
N ASP A 65 10.75 -0.18 -9.36
CA ASP A 65 9.51 -0.81 -9.78
C ASP A 65 8.31 -0.10 -9.16
N GLU A 66 7.24 0.10 -9.94
CA GLU A 66 5.95 0.57 -9.44
C GLU A 66 5.12 -0.62 -8.95
N LEU A 67 4.62 -0.53 -7.71
CA LEU A 67 3.66 -1.48 -7.18
C LEU A 67 2.27 -0.87 -7.20
N SER A 68 1.31 -1.71 -7.60
CA SER A 68 -0.13 -1.46 -7.53
C SER A 68 -0.77 -2.52 -6.65
N PRO A 69 -1.92 -2.25 -6.04
CA PRO A 69 -2.60 -3.18 -5.13
C PRO A 69 -3.30 -4.37 -5.80
N GLU A 70 -3.26 -4.47 -7.13
CA GLU A 70 -4.04 -5.40 -7.95
C GLU A 70 -3.35 -6.74 -8.22
#